data_AF-A0A922AQH5-F1
#
_entry.id   AF-A0A922AQH5-F1
#
_cell.length_a   1.000
_cell.length_b   1.000
_cell.length_c   1.000
_cell.angle_alpha   90.00
_cell.angle_beta   90.00
_cell.angle_gamma   90.00
#
_symmetry.space_group_name_H-M   'P 1'
#
loop_
_entity.id
_entity.type
_entity.pdbx_description
1 polymer ?
#
loop_
_entity_poly.entity_id
_entity_poly.type
_entity_poly.pdbx_seq_one_letter_code
_entity_poly.pdbx_strand_id
1 'polypeptide(L)'
;MASSKALFPIEFKLALRCLELVSTGDELAKAMENCQELLEWLRFFYRPANPSQFAKGHGTEETCMEPKPVGYFASLIEAEGVEMGGVVDVACGREHTMAVTLSGDLFGFGWGEAGRLGTGETGSSLFPSRVTTLKEVTGVACGREHTLALTKTGQVFAFGAGFGGRLGNDAEVDEELPFAVGGMEDHIIIAIDAGECHSCALSDKGDVFTWGFGSSGALGHGTRENCLKPKRIDGPWANIDDLRQTVKKQLAEVPFVTSIACGSYHTLVSTDGGTLYGWGDAAAGQLGVELVSAPDMVVLSPTKLRIPSSSGLRSITCGTFTSAVCTQQGQIFLWGSPAAGNGAPLDIEDARVKRIGMLGEFEFSQIACGAYHAVALTKKLEYC
;
A
#
# COMPACT_ATOMS: atom_id res chain seq x y z
N MET A 1 -24.27 5.58 -31.35
CA MET A 1 -23.74 4.32 -30.79
C MET A 1 -22.74 4.71 -29.71
N ALA A 2 -23.22 4.78 -28.47
CA ALA A 2 -22.45 5.19 -27.30
C ALA A 2 -21.95 3.93 -26.56
N SER A 3 -20.65 3.86 -26.28
CA SER A 3 -20.11 2.86 -25.34
C SER A 3 -19.91 3.53 -23.99
N SER A 4 -20.78 3.22 -23.02
CA SER A 4 -20.57 3.56 -21.62
C SER A 4 -19.58 2.55 -21.01
N LYS A 5 -18.38 2.99 -20.65
CA LYS A 5 -17.55 2.31 -19.65
C LYS A 5 -17.81 3.01 -18.31
N ALA A 6 -18.24 2.22 -17.34
CA ALA A 6 -18.89 2.66 -16.10
C ALA A 6 -17.94 3.44 -15.16
N LEU A 7 -18.53 4.44 -14.48
CA LEU A 7 -17.96 5.17 -13.35
C LEU A 7 -18.02 4.32 -12.03
N PHE A 8 -17.03 4.56 -11.15
CA PHE A 8 -16.75 4.12 -9.75
C PHE A 8 -17.91 4.30 -8.71
N PRO A 9 -17.77 4.11 -7.35
CA PRO A 9 -16.81 3.40 -6.44
C PRO A 9 -17.49 2.52 -5.31
N ILE A 10 -16.78 1.58 -4.66
CA ILE A 10 -17.17 0.98 -3.34
C ILE A 10 -15.93 0.79 -2.42
N GLU A 11 -15.12 1.82 -2.22
CA GLU A 11 -14.20 1.87 -1.08
C GLU A 11 -14.90 2.60 0.08
N PHE A 12 -15.57 1.87 1.01
CA PHE A 12 -15.80 2.24 2.43
C PHE A 12 -16.79 1.36 3.23
N LYS A 13 -17.19 0.17 2.76
CA LYS A 13 -18.24 -0.62 3.46
C LYS A 13 -17.79 -1.78 4.35
N LEU A 14 -16.51 -1.95 4.70
CA LEU A 14 -16.11 -3.16 5.44
C LEU A 14 -15.25 -3.04 6.70
N ALA A 15 -14.85 -1.84 7.12
CA ALA A 15 -14.40 -1.70 8.51
C ALA A 15 -15.58 -1.84 9.49
N LEU A 16 -16.82 -1.55 9.06
CA LEU A 16 -18.02 -1.67 9.89
C LEU A 16 -18.68 -3.06 9.90
N ARG A 17 -18.53 -3.89 8.86
CA ARG A 17 -19.31 -5.14 8.80
C ARG A 17 -18.79 -6.30 9.66
N CYS A 18 -17.55 -6.23 10.14
CA CYS A 18 -17.08 -7.15 11.18
C CYS A 18 -17.62 -6.77 12.57
N LEU A 19 -18.14 -5.55 12.75
CA LEU A 19 -18.79 -5.10 13.99
C LEU A 19 -20.34 -5.13 13.88
N GLU A 20 -20.91 -5.05 12.68
CA GLU A 20 -22.38 -5.08 12.48
C GLU A 20 -23.02 -6.48 12.52
N LEU A 21 -22.23 -7.57 12.57
CA LEU A 21 -22.78 -8.93 12.76
C LEU A 21 -22.91 -9.35 14.22
N VAL A 22 -22.55 -8.47 15.15
CA VAL A 22 -22.77 -8.70 16.57
C VAL A 22 -23.30 -7.42 17.18
N SER A 23 -24.58 -7.42 17.53
CA SER A 23 -25.25 -6.22 18.02
C SER A 23 -24.77 -5.79 19.42
N THR A 24 -24.08 -6.67 20.16
CA THR A 24 -23.43 -6.41 21.46
C THR A 24 -22.25 -7.35 21.72
N GLY A 25 -21.23 -6.96 22.51
CA GLY A 25 -20.08 -7.81 22.83
C GLY A 25 -20.39 -9.20 23.43
N ASP A 26 -21.57 -9.35 24.05
CA ASP A 26 -22.04 -10.62 24.62
C ASP A 26 -22.50 -11.65 23.57
N GLU A 27 -23.00 -11.19 22.42
CA GLU A 27 -23.36 -12.06 21.30
C GLU A 27 -22.11 -12.61 20.59
N LEU A 28 -21.01 -11.83 20.55
CA LEU A 28 -19.72 -12.26 20.01
C LEU A 28 -19.12 -13.33 20.91
N ALA A 29 -19.17 -13.14 22.23
CA ALA A 29 -18.72 -14.12 23.20
C ALA A 29 -19.48 -15.45 23.07
N LYS A 30 -20.80 -15.41 22.86
CA LYS A 30 -21.62 -16.61 22.62
C LYS A 30 -21.36 -17.27 21.26
N ALA A 31 -21.10 -16.50 20.21
CA ALA A 31 -20.72 -17.05 18.91
C ALA A 31 -19.33 -17.72 18.96
N MET A 32 -18.40 -17.15 19.75
CA MET A 32 -17.07 -17.71 19.99
C MET A 32 -17.11 -18.99 20.83
N GLU A 33 -18.00 -19.11 21.81
CA GLU A 33 -18.18 -20.36 22.57
C GLU A 33 -18.68 -21.54 21.71
N ASN A 34 -19.40 -21.25 20.62
CA ASN A 34 -20.07 -22.27 19.81
C ASN A 34 -19.37 -22.60 18.47
N CYS A 35 -18.31 -21.87 18.10
CA CYS A 35 -17.63 -22.07 16.81
C CYS A 35 -16.10 -22.04 16.96
N GLN A 36 -15.52 -23.24 17.02
CA GLN A 36 -14.08 -23.41 17.22
C GLN A 36 -13.25 -22.90 16.01
N GLU A 37 -13.80 -23.00 14.80
CA GLU A 37 -13.21 -22.41 13.58
C GLU A 37 -13.21 -20.87 13.61
N LEU A 38 -14.26 -20.23 14.17
CA LEU A 38 -14.29 -18.77 14.35
C LEU A 38 -13.24 -18.31 15.38
N LEU A 39 -13.01 -19.11 16.41
CA LEU A 39 -11.97 -18.90 17.42
C LEU A 39 -10.56 -19.00 16.83
N GLU A 40 -10.33 -19.96 15.94
CA GLU A 40 -9.06 -20.09 15.20
C GLU A 40 -8.89 -18.95 14.18
N TRP A 41 -9.97 -18.54 13.51
CA TRP A 41 -10.01 -17.39 12.60
C TRP A 41 -9.66 -16.09 13.33
N LEU A 42 -10.27 -15.82 14.50
CA LEU A 42 -9.97 -14.65 15.32
C LEU A 42 -8.57 -14.69 15.93
N ARG A 43 -8.04 -15.85 16.32
CA ARG A 43 -6.65 -15.99 16.81
C ARG A 43 -5.60 -15.73 15.73
N PHE A 44 -5.96 -15.93 14.45
CA PHE A 44 -5.10 -15.63 13.31
C PHE A 44 -5.04 -14.12 13.01
N PHE A 45 -6.18 -13.41 13.07
CA PHE A 45 -6.24 -11.96 12.87
C PHE A 45 -5.91 -11.13 14.14
N TYR A 46 -6.08 -11.74 15.31
CA TYR A 46 -5.92 -11.14 16.62
C TYR A 46 -5.04 -12.05 17.48
N ARG A 47 -3.74 -12.10 17.18
CA ARG A 47 -2.78 -12.40 18.25
C ARG A 47 -2.75 -11.16 19.13
N PRO A 48 -3.16 -11.22 20.41
CA PRO A 48 -2.99 -10.07 21.28
C PRO A 48 -1.49 -9.84 21.38
N ALA A 49 -1.02 -8.80 20.67
CA ALA A 49 0.27 -8.20 20.97
C ALA A 49 0.25 -7.90 22.47
N ASN A 50 1.33 -8.25 23.15
CA ASN A 50 1.51 -7.96 24.56
C ASN A 50 1.07 -6.50 24.80
N PRO A 51 0.12 -6.19 25.68
CA PRO A 51 -0.41 -4.83 25.82
C PRO A 51 0.69 -3.78 26.11
N SER A 52 1.85 -4.24 26.59
CA SER A 52 3.06 -3.45 26.79
C SER A 52 3.80 -3.02 25.50
N GLN A 53 3.42 -3.54 24.31
CA GLN A 53 4.01 -3.18 23.01
C GLN A 53 3.20 -2.15 22.23
N PHE A 54 1.97 -1.82 22.64
CA PHE A 54 1.28 -0.63 22.13
C PHE A 54 1.87 0.58 22.85
N ALA A 55 3.01 1.07 22.34
CA ALA A 55 3.41 2.44 22.63
C ALA A 55 2.23 3.33 22.21
N LYS A 56 1.71 4.08 23.18
CA LYS A 56 0.65 5.06 22.97
C LYS A 56 1.03 5.91 21.76
N GLY A 57 0.21 5.93 20.72
CA GLY A 57 0.38 6.89 19.63
C GLY A 57 0.45 8.29 20.23
N HIS A 58 1.34 9.14 19.72
CA HIS A 58 1.70 10.42 20.33
C HIS A 58 0.65 11.53 20.16
N GLY A 59 -0.63 11.17 20.07
CA GLY A 59 -1.74 12.12 20.16
C GLY A 59 -2.03 12.45 21.62
N THR A 60 -2.19 13.73 21.93
CA THR A 60 -2.70 14.17 23.24
C THR A 60 -4.13 13.63 23.43
N GLU A 61 -4.26 12.68 24.36
CA GLU A 61 -5.47 12.26 25.08
C GLU A 61 -6.83 12.51 24.42
N GLU A 62 -7.17 11.70 23.42
CA GLU A 62 -8.53 11.16 23.28
C GLU A 62 -8.39 9.79 22.62
N THR A 63 -8.35 8.73 23.43
CA THR A 63 -8.44 7.37 22.91
C THR A 63 -9.80 7.25 22.22
N CYS A 64 -9.83 7.25 20.90
CA CYS A 64 -11.05 7.02 20.14
C CYS A 64 -11.42 5.53 20.29
N MET A 65 -12.14 5.19 21.36
CA MET A 65 -12.53 3.82 21.68
C MET A 65 -13.60 3.27 20.72
N GLU A 66 -14.27 4.16 19.99
CA GLU A 66 -15.23 3.81 18.95
C GLU A 66 -14.76 4.39 17.61
N PRO A 67 -14.72 3.59 16.53
CA PRO A 67 -14.37 4.10 15.21
C PRO A 67 -15.39 5.18 14.78
N LYS A 68 -14.92 6.41 14.53
CA LYS A 68 -15.79 7.48 14.02
C LYS A 68 -16.20 7.16 12.58
N PRO A 69 -17.50 7.20 12.24
CA PRO A 69 -17.95 6.95 10.87
C PRO A 69 -17.45 8.05 9.93
N VAL A 70 -17.24 7.70 8.66
CA VAL A 70 -16.81 8.63 7.59
C VAL A 70 -17.71 9.87 7.49
N GLY A 71 -19.00 9.75 7.84
CA GLY A 71 -19.93 10.88 7.87
C GLY A 71 -19.49 12.03 8.81
N TYR A 72 -18.68 11.74 9.83
CA TYR A 72 -18.07 12.76 10.68
C TYR A 72 -17.06 13.61 9.90
N PHE A 73 -16.19 12.96 9.13
CA PHE A 73 -15.25 13.62 8.22
C PHE A 73 -15.97 14.45 7.17
N ALA A 74 -17.08 13.91 6.63
CA ALA A 74 -17.92 14.63 5.69
C ALA A 74 -18.45 15.95 6.25
N SER A 75 -18.98 15.92 7.49
CA SER A 75 -19.54 17.12 8.14
C SER A 75 -18.51 18.20 8.44
N LEU A 76 -17.24 17.84 8.69
CA LEU A 76 -16.17 18.79 8.94
C LEU A 76 -15.67 19.44 7.64
N ILE A 77 -15.59 18.67 6.54
CA ILE A 77 -15.20 19.19 5.23
C ILE A 77 -16.29 20.11 4.66
N GLU A 78 -17.57 19.74 4.82
CA GLU A 78 -18.70 20.59 4.46
C GLU A 78 -18.68 21.93 5.22
N ALA A 79 -18.23 21.94 6.48
CA ALA A 79 -18.09 23.15 7.28
C ALA A 79 -17.03 24.13 6.74
N GLU A 80 -16.05 23.65 5.96
CA GLU A 80 -15.10 24.50 5.22
C GLU A 80 -15.66 25.04 3.89
N GLY A 81 -16.93 24.77 3.57
CA GLY A 81 -17.58 25.24 2.35
C GLY A 81 -17.16 24.48 1.09
N VAL A 82 -16.58 23.28 1.24
CA VAL A 82 -16.22 22.41 0.12
C VAL A 82 -17.41 21.50 -0.18
N GLU A 83 -17.95 21.56 -1.40
CA GLU A 83 -18.93 20.58 -1.88
C GLU A 83 -18.25 19.20 -1.94
N MET A 84 -18.54 18.36 -0.95
CA MET A 84 -18.10 16.97 -0.93
C MET A 84 -18.82 16.20 -2.04
N GLY A 85 -18.13 16.02 -3.17
CA GLY A 85 -18.49 14.95 -4.10
C GLY A 85 -18.21 13.53 -3.54
N GLY A 86 -17.81 13.41 -2.26
CA GLY A 86 -17.38 12.17 -1.61
C GLY A 86 -15.87 12.01 -1.54
N VAL A 87 -15.38 11.01 -0.79
CA VAL A 87 -13.97 10.59 -0.73
C VAL A 87 -13.74 9.50 -1.78
N VAL A 88 -12.67 9.63 -2.57
CA VAL A 88 -12.32 8.72 -3.67
C VAL A 88 -11.01 7.96 -3.46
N ASP A 89 -10.16 8.41 -2.54
CA ASP A 89 -8.95 7.67 -2.15
C ASP A 89 -8.52 8.01 -0.72
N VAL A 90 -7.83 7.09 -0.05
CA VAL A 90 -7.30 7.23 1.30
C VAL A 90 -5.99 6.48 1.46
N ALA A 91 -5.02 7.08 2.12
CA ALA A 91 -3.78 6.43 2.51
C ALA A 91 -3.42 6.73 3.96
N CYS A 92 -2.80 5.75 4.61
CA CYS A 92 -2.38 5.83 6.00
C CYS A 92 -0.87 5.60 6.09
N GLY A 93 -0.16 6.58 6.65
CA GLY A 93 1.22 6.39 7.09
C GLY A 93 1.27 5.85 8.52
N ARG A 94 2.40 6.02 9.20
CA ARG A 94 2.55 5.53 10.59
C ARG A 94 1.55 6.17 11.55
N GLU A 95 1.42 7.50 11.46
CA GLU A 95 0.64 8.32 12.41
C GLU A 95 -0.12 9.46 11.70
N HIS A 96 -0.22 9.42 10.37
CA HIS A 96 -0.98 10.39 9.59
C HIS A 96 -1.87 9.69 8.56
N THR A 97 -2.95 10.35 8.15
CA THR A 97 -3.89 9.86 7.16
C THR A 97 -4.19 10.98 6.18
N MET A 98 -4.25 10.62 4.91
CA MET A 98 -4.57 11.51 3.82
C MET A 98 -5.81 11.01 3.08
N ALA A 99 -6.70 11.91 2.68
CA ALA A 99 -7.92 11.59 1.95
C ALA A 99 -8.09 12.52 0.75
N VAL A 100 -8.48 11.94 -0.39
CA VAL A 100 -8.76 12.64 -1.64
C VAL A 100 -10.26 12.67 -1.86
N THR A 101 -10.81 13.84 -2.21
CA THR A 101 -12.23 13.98 -2.53
C THR A 101 -12.48 13.85 -4.04
N LEU A 102 -13.73 13.59 -4.44
CA LEU A 102 -14.15 13.55 -5.84
C LEU A 102 -13.93 14.90 -6.57
N SER A 103 -13.97 16.02 -5.83
CA SER A 103 -13.62 17.34 -6.36
C SER A 103 -12.13 17.48 -6.67
N GLY A 104 -11.29 16.55 -6.22
CA GLY A 104 -9.84 16.58 -6.37
C GLY A 104 -9.12 17.40 -5.31
N ASP A 105 -9.75 17.56 -4.13
CA ASP A 105 -9.12 18.17 -2.96
C ASP A 105 -8.42 17.12 -2.11
N LEU A 106 -7.32 17.50 -1.48
CA LEU A 106 -6.53 16.66 -0.58
C LEU A 106 -6.63 17.18 0.85
N PHE A 107 -6.93 16.29 1.78
CA PHE A 107 -7.02 16.57 3.22
C PHE A 107 -6.10 15.65 4.00
N GLY A 108 -5.44 16.17 5.03
CA GLY A 108 -4.58 15.41 5.93
C GLY A 108 -4.95 15.60 7.39
N PHE A 109 -4.78 14.56 8.19
CA PHE A 109 -4.90 14.62 9.66
C PHE A 109 -3.98 13.59 10.32
N GLY A 110 -3.75 13.76 11.63
CA GLY A 110 -2.79 13.02 12.44
C GLY A 110 -1.52 13.81 12.71
N TRP A 111 -0.41 13.10 12.84
CA TRP A 111 0.90 13.67 13.16
C TRP A 111 1.46 14.51 12.00
N GLY A 112 1.82 15.76 12.28
CA GLY A 112 2.22 16.75 11.27
C GLY A 112 3.72 16.99 11.11
N GLU A 113 4.57 16.43 11.99
CA GLU A 113 6.01 16.71 11.95
C GLU A 113 6.64 16.34 10.61
N ALA A 114 7.71 17.06 10.27
CA ALA A 114 8.34 17.07 8.95
C ALA A 114 7.40 17.52 7.82
N GLY A 115 6.21 18.04 8.13
CA GLY A 115 5.29 18.59 7.15
C GLY A 115 4.50 17.54 6.36
N ARG A 116 4.36 16.32 6.89
CA ARG A 116 3.73 15.18 6.19
C ARG A 116 2.23 15.34 5.87
N LEU A 117 1.60 16.41 6.38
CA LEU A 117 0.23 16.80 6.02
C LEU A 117 0.17 17.77 4.84
N GLY A 118 1.29 18.40 4.44
CA GLY A 118 1.37 19.26 3.25
C GLY A 118 0.68 20.62 3.40
N THR A 119 0.34 21.03 4.61
CA THR A 119 -0.36 22.30 4.90
C THR A 119 0.58 23.50 5.01
N GLY A 120 1.91 23.29 5.00
CA GLY A 120 2.90 24.32 5.29
C GLY A 120 3.12 24.56 6.78
N GLU A 121 2.61 23.67 7.63
CA GLU A 121 2.79 23.70 9.08
C GLU A 121 3.27 22.31 9.55
N THR A 122 4.11 22.25 10.58
CA THR A 122 4.60 20.99 11.18
C THR A 122 3.75 20.51 12.36
N GLY A 123 2.67 21.22 12.67
CA GLY A 123 1.74 20.89 13.76
C GLY A 123 0.87 19.68 13.45
N SER A 124 0.67 18.83 14.45
CA SER A 124 -0.31 17.72 14.34
C SER A 124 -1.73 18.27 14.26
N SER A 125 -2.58 17.64 13.46
CA SER A 125 -3.99 18.01 13.32
C SER A 125 -4.90 16.86 13.70
N LEU A 126 -5.80 17.09 14.65
CA LEU A 126 -6.82 16.09 15.02
C LEU A 126 -8.00 16.05 14.03
N PHE A 127 -8.10 17.05 13.17
CA PHE A 127 -9.19 17.21 12.21
C PHE A 127 -8.63 17.30 10.78
N PRO A 128 -9.42 16.94 9.75
CA PRO A 128 -8.99 17.06 8.37
C PRO A 128 -8.60 18.51 8.04
N SER A 129 -7.36 18.70 7.64
CA SER A 129 -6.82 19.99 7.21
C SER A 129 -6.59 19.94 5.70
N ARG A 130 -7.13 20.92 4.98
CA ARG A 130 -7.01 20.97 3.51
C ARG A 130 -5.61 21.38 3.08
N VAL A 131 -5.04 20.65 2.12
CA VAL A 131 -3.84 21.05 1.39
C VAL A 131 -4.26 22.07 0.32
N THR A 132 -4.04 23.35 0.60
CA THR A 132 -4.57 24.43 -0.25
C THR A 132 -3.75 24.68 -1.52
N THR A 133 -2.48 24.29 -1.51
CA THR A 133 -1.52 24.49 -2.61
C THR A 133 -1.59 23.43 -3.71
N LEU A 134 -2.39 22.37 -3.53
CA LEU A 134 -2.55 21.28 -4.48
C LEU A 134 -4.02 21.05 -4.83
N LYS A 135 -4.29 20.78 -6.11
CA LYS A 135 -5.63 20.55 -6.67
C LYS A 135 -5.59 19.41 -7.68
N GLU A 136 -6.77 18.96 -8.08
CA GLU A 136 -6.95 17.91 -9.09
C GLU A 136 -6.26 16.60 -8.71
N VAL A 137 -6.21 16.30 -7.41
CA VAL A 137 -5.64 15.06 -6.90
C VAL A 137 -6.61 13.90 -7.19
N THR A 138 -6.05 12.77 -7.59
CA THR A 138 -6.78 11.53 -7.91
C THR A 138 -6.32 10.33 -7.13
N GLY A 139 -5.10 10.38 -6.58
CA GLY A 139 -4.57 9.32 -5.74
C GLY A 139 -3.60 9.84 -4.70
N VAL A 140 -3.44 9.10 -3.61
CA VAL A 140 -2.53 9.42 -2.52
C VAL A 140 -1.87 8.16 -1.99
N ALA A 141 -0.61 8.25 -1.60
CA ALA A 141 0.13 7.20 -0.92
C ALA A 141 0.90 7.78 0.26
N CYS A 142 0.88 7.09 1.39
CA CYS A 142 1.55 7.54 2.60
C CYS A 142 2.62 6.53 3.00
N GLY A 143 3.86 6.98 3.01
CA GLY A 143 4.94 6.25 3.64
C GLY A 143 4.91 6.41 5.15
N ARG A 144 5.99 6.03 5.83
CA ARG A 144 6.04 6.19 7.30
C ARG A 144 5.87 7.64 7.72
N GLU A 145 6.56 8.55 7.03
CA GLU A 145 6.69 9.97 7.41
C GLU A 145 6.61 10.93 6.22
N HIS A 146 6.24 10.46 5.05
CA HIS A 146 6.08 11.26 3.83
C HIS A 146 4.82 10.86 3.08
N THR A 147 4.37 11.76 2.23
CA THR A 147 3.16 11.60 1.41
C THR A 147 3.51 11.84 -0.05
N LEU A 148 2.95 11.01 -0.92
CA LEU A 148 2.91 11.20 -2.36
C LEU A 148 1.45 11.49 -2.77
N ALA A 149 1.27 12.40 -3.72
CA ALA A 149 -0.03 12.70 -4.32
C ALA A 149 0.06 12.61 -5.84
N LEU A 150 -0.93 11.99 -6.46
CA LEU A 150 -1.04 11.82 -7.90
C LEU A 150 -2.17 12.70 -8.43
N THR A 151 -1.88 13.56 -9.40
CA THR A 151 -2.87 14.43 -10.03
C THR A 151 -3.53 13.80 -11.27
N LYS A 152 -4.67 14.35 -11.71
CA LYS A 152 -5.37 13.96 -12.96
C LYS A 152 -4.49 13.96 -14.21
N THR A 153 -3.43 14.77 -14.22
CA THR A 153 -2.51 14.90 -15.37
C THR A 153 -1.40 13.84 -15.36
N GLY A 154 -1.32 13.02 -14.32
CA GLY A 154 -0.23 12.05 -14.14
C GLY A 154 1.03 12.63 -13.51
N GLN A 155 0.99 13.86 -12.97
CA GLN A 155 2.08 14.42 -12.18
C GLN A 155 2.06 13.92 -10.73
N VAL A 156 3.25 13.64 -10.20
CA VAL A 156 3.46 13.22 -8.82
C VAL A 156 3.97 14.40 -7.99
N PHE A 157 3.37 14.60 -6.83
CA PHE A 157 3.82 15.56 -5.82
C PHE A 157 4.26 14.81 -4.58
N ALA A 158 5.23 15.37 -3.84
CA ALA A 158 5.71 14.81 -2.59
C ALA A 158 5.85 15.89 -1.50
N PHE A 159 5.73 15.47 -0.24
CA PHE A 159 5.93 16.31 0.95
C PHE A 159 6.12 15.42 2.19
N GLY A 160 6.62 15.98 3.29
CA GLY A 160 6.97 15.26 4.51
C GLY A 160 8.47 15.10 4.71
N ALA A 161 8.88 14.01 5.36
CA ALA A 161 10.28 13.75 5.67
C ALA A 161 11.14 13.51 4.42
N GLY A 162 12.31 14.16 4.35
CA GLY A 162 13.25 14.08 3.23
C GLY A 162 14.33 13.01 3.35
N PHE A 163 14.57 12.50 4.57
CA PHE A 163 15.72 11.63 4.86
C PHE A 163 15.84 10.44 3.90
N GLY A 164 17.03 10.26 3.33
CA GLY A 164 17.32 9.22 2.34
C GLY A 164 16.85 9.54 0.93
N GLY A 165 16.30 10.73 0.68
CA GLY A 165 15.83 11.18 -0.64
C GLY A 165 14.43 10.69 -1.00
N ARG A 166 13.62 10.24 -0.02
CA ARG A 166 12.29 9.61 -0.26
C ARG A 166 11.27 10.53 -0.95
N LEU A 167 11.54 11.84 -0.96
CA LEU A 167 10.74 12.83 -1.65
C LEU A 167 11.07 12.94 -3.14
N GLY A 168 12.33 12.70 -3.55
CA GLY A 168 12.73 12.76 -4.96
C GLY A 168 13.12 14.16 -5.47
N ASN A 169 13.45 15.09 -4.57
CA ASN A 169 13.84 16.48 -4.88
C ASN A 169 15.37 16.70 -5.01
N ASP A 170 16.17 15.66 -5.25
CA ASP A 170 17.64 15.74 -5.24
C ASP A 170 18.27 16.13 -3.89
N ALA A 171 17.49 16.03 -2.82
CA ALA A 171 17.90 16.44 -1.49
C ALA A 171 17.43 15.43 -0.44
N GLU A 172 17.94 15.57 0.78
CA GLU A 172 17.53 14.80 1.95
C GLU A 172 16.93 15.71 3.02
N VAL A 173 16.16 16.72 2.57
CA VAL A 173 15.53 17.74 3.43
C VAL A 173 14.02 17.59 3.41
N ASP A 174 13.39 17.88 4.55
CA ASP A 174 11.94 17.82 4.71
C ASP A 174 11.27 18.94 3.90
N GLU A 175 10.07 18.65 3.37
CA GLU A 175 9.26 19.61 2.60
C GLU A 175 7.87 19.73 3.21
N GLU A 176 7.52 20.92 3.66
CA GLU A 176 6.25 21.17 4.37
C GLU A 176 5.07 21.42 3.43
N LEU A 177 5.36 21.67 2.16
CA LEU A 177 4.38 21.88 1.11
C LEU A 177 4.62 20.89 -0.03
N PRO A 178 3.55 20.45 -0.72
CA PRO A 178 3.68 19.65 -1.92
C PRO A 178 4.56 20.35 -2.96
N PHE A 179 5.58 19.64 -3.46
CA PHE A 179 6.35 20.03 -4.63
C PHE A 179 6.20 18.98 -5.73
N ALA A 180 6.31 19.41 -6.99
CA ALA A 180 6.26 18.50 -8.13
C ALA A 180 7.57 17.70 -8.25
N VAL A 181 7.47 16.38 -8.21
CA VAL A 181 8.62 15.48 -8.35
C VAL A 181 9.02 15.40 -9.83
N GLY A 182 10.25 15.79 -10.15
CA GLY A 182 10.80 15.72 -11.51
C GLY A 182 11.41 14.36 -11.87
N GLY A 183 11.87 14.20 -13.11
CA GLY A 183 12.52 12.98 -13.62
C GLY A 183 11.56 11.94 -14.20
N MET A 184 10.28 12.28 -14.36
CA MET A 184 9.23 11.45 -14.94
C MET A 184 8.37 12.21 -15.97
N GLU A 185 8.85 13.34 -16.48
CA GLU A 185 8.09 14.29 -17.31
C GLU A 185 7.60 13.69 -18.64
N ASP A 186 8.30 12.68 -19.16
CA ASP A 186 7.97 11.98 -20.41
C ASP A 186 6.97 10.82 -20.20
N HIS A 187 6.45 10.65 -18.98
CA HIS A 187 5.56 9.56 -18.59
C HIS A 187 4.27 10.09 -17.95
N ILE A 188 3.16 9.40 -18.21
CA ILE A 188 1.91 9.62 -17.47
C ILE A 188 1.91 8.61 -16.33
N ILE A 189 2.04 9.07 -15.09
CA ILE A 189 1.96 8.20 -13.92
C ILE A 189 0.49 7.86 -13.65
N ILE A 190 0.22 6.58 -13.43
CA ILE A 190 -1.12 6.03 -13.19
C ILE A 190 -1.29 5.41 -11.81
N ALA A 191 -0.19 5.12 -11.11
CA ALA A 191 -0.22 4.66 -9.72
C ALA A 191 1.04 5.10 -8.98
N ILE A 192 0.88 5.30 -7.67
CA ILE A 192 1.93 5.63 -6.71
C ILE A 192 1.79 4.73 -5.49
N ASP A 193 2.90 4.41 -4.83
CA ASP A 193 2.88 3.82 -3.50
C ASP A 193 4.14 4.25 -2.71
N ALA A 194 4.11 4.13 -1.39
CA ALA A 194 5.16 4.65 -0.52
C ALA A 194 5.46 3.69 0.63
N GLY A 195 6.73 3.32 0.76
CA GLY A 195 7.22 2.47 1.84
C GLY A 195 7.65 3.28 3.07
N GLU A 196 8.41 2.65 3.96
CA GLU A 196 8.89 3.33 5.18
C GLU A 196 9.91 4.42 4.87
N CYS A 197 10.79 4.18 3.89
CA CYS A 197 11.87 5.10 3.52
C CYS A 197 12.06 5.27 2.01
N HIS A 198 11.14 4.79 1.18
CA HIS A 198 11.22 4.89 -0.27
C HIS A 198 9.85 5.12 -0.90
N SER A 199 9.88 5.46 -2.18
CA SER A 199 8.71 5.82 -2.98
C SER A 199 8.75 5.06 -4.29
N CYS A 200 7.57 4.72 -4.81
CA CYS A 200 7.41 4.01 -6.07
C CYS A 200 6.29 4.62 -6.93
N ALA A 201 6.48 4.62 -8.25
CA ALA A 201 5.51 5.10 -9.22
C ALA A 201 5.45 4.17 -10.45
N LEU A 202 4.27 4.07 -11.06
CA LEU A 202 3.97 3.26 -12.24
C LEU A 202 3.44 4.14 -13.37
N SER A 203 4.05 4.04 -14.55
CA SER A 203 3.58 4.73 -15.76
C SER A 203 2.48 3.95 -16.49
N ASP A 204 1.73 4.65 -17.34
CA ASP A 204 0.76 4.09 -18.29
C ASP A 204 1.36 3.07 -19.28
N LYS A 205 2.68 3.12 -19.47
CA LYS A 205 3.46 2.19 -20.31
C LYS A 205 4.02 0.99 -19.53
N GLY A 206 3.76 0.90 -18.23
CA GLY A 206 4.27 -0.17 -17.37
C GLY A 206 5.71 0.03 -16.87
N ASP A 207 6.26 1.24 -17.01
CA ASP A 207 7.56 1.59 -16.41
C ASP A 207 7.40 1.80 -14.91
N VAL A 208 8.33 1.26 -14.13
CA VAL A 208 8.35 1.43 -12.67
C VAL A 208 9.51 2.33 -12.30
N PHE A 209 9.24 3.34 -11.47
CA PHE A 209 10.25 4.24 -10.91
C PHE A 209 10.33 4.03 -9.40
N THR A 210 11.54 4.05 -8.85
CA THR A 210 11.76 4.04 -7.40
C THR A 210 12.82 5.06 -7.01
N TRP A 211 12.67 5.62 -5.82
CA TRP A 211 13.61 6.56 -5.20
C TRP A 211 13.51 6.53 -3.68
N GLY A 212 14.49 7.10 -3.00
CA GLY A 212 14.62 7.11 -1.55
C GLY A 212 15.79 6.30 -1.03
N PHE A 213 15.63 5.73 0.16
CA PHE A 213 16.70 5.09 0.91
C PHE A 213 17.10 3.73 0.31
N GLY A 214 18.38 3.56 0.01
CA GLY A 214 18.88 2.42 -0.75
C GLY A 214 19.31 1.21 0.08
N SER A 215 19.62 1.39 1.37
CA SER A 215 20.37 0.36 2.13
C SER A 215 19.62 -0.96 2.28
N SER A 216 18.28 -0.94 2.28
CA SER A 216 17.43 -2.13 2.33
C SER A 216 17.33 -2.87 0.99
N GLY A 217 17.83 -2.29 -0.10
CA GLY A 217 17.65 -2.82 -1.46
C GLY A 217 16.27 -2.56 -2.05
N ALA A 218 15.33 -1.93 -1.32
CA ALA A 218 13.93 -1.73 -1.74
C ALA A 218 13.78 -0.89 -3.03
N LEU A 219 14.86 -0.24 -3.47
CA LEU A 219 14.88 0.49 -4.73
C LEU A 219 14.99 -0.43 -5.94
N GLY A 220 15.71 -1.56 -5.88
CA GLY A 220 15.78 -2.50 -7.01
C GLY A 220 16.80 -2.15 -8.10
N HIS A 221 17.70 -1.19 -7.85
CA HIS A 221 18.71 -0.69 -8.82
C HIS A 221 20.00 -1.51 -8.87
N GLY A 222 20.05 -2.68 -8.22
CA GLY A 222 21.25 -3.51 -8.12
C GLY A 222 22.31 -2.99 -7.13
N THR A 223 22.02 -1.91 -6.40
CA THR A 223 22.92 -1.30 -5.42
C THR A 223 22.18 -0.98 -4.12
N ARG A 224 22.93 -0.62 -3.07
CA ARG A 224 22.42 -0.16 -1.77
C ARG A 224 22.48 1.37 -1.62
N GLU A 225 22.73 2.09 -2.70
CA GLU A 225 22.88 3.55 -2.69
C GLU A 225 21.51 4.24 -2.68
N ASN A 226 21.39 5.35 -1.96
CA ASN A 226 20.20 6.18 -2.00
C ASN A 226 20.01 6.71 -3.43
N CYS A 227 18.76 6.85 -3.84
CA CYS A 227 18.41 7.47 -5.11
C CYS A 227 17.56 8.70 -4.82
N LEU A 228 18.14 9.89 -4.99
CA LEU A 228 17.51 11.15 -4.56
C LEU A 228 16.50 11.71 -5.59
N LYS A 229 16.35 11.04 -6.73
CA LYS A 229 15.38 11.34 -7.80
C LYS A 229 14.75 10.04 -8.27
N PRO A 230 13.51 10.07 -8.81
CA PRO A 230 12.92 8.93 -9.49
C PRO A 230 13.89 8.34 -10.51
N LYS A 231 14.18 7.05 -10.37
CA LYS A 231 14.96 6.28 -11.34
C LYS A 231 14.15 5.09 -11.81
N ARG A 232 14.10 4.92 -13.14
CA ARG A 232 13.42 3.78 -13.76
C ARG A 232 14.12 2.48 -13.41
N ILE A 233 13.34 1.43 -13.17
CA ILE A 233 13.80 0.08 -12.88
C ILE A 233 14.04 -0.71 -14.15
N ASP A 234 15.22 -1.31 -14.26
CA ASP A 234 15.56 -2.26 -15.31
C ASP A 234 15.12 -3.68 -14.90
N GLY A 235 13.82 -3.94 -15.03
CA GLY A 235 13.21 -5.25 -14.75
C GLY A 235 13.01 -6.11 -16.01
N PRO A 236 12.67 -7.40 -15.86
CA PRO A 236 12.31 -8.28 -16.99
C PRO A 236 11.14 -7.80 -17.86
N TRP A 237 10.37 -6.81 -17.37
CA TRP A 237 9.25 -6.14 -18.03
C TRP A 237 9.61 -4.80 -18.69
N ALA A 238 10.82 -4.28 -18.48
CA ALA A 238 11.21 -2.96 -19.00
C ALA A 238 11.20 -2.95 -20.54
N ASN A 239 10.45 -2.00 -21.13
CA ASN A 239 10.24 -1.81 -22.58
C ASN A 239 11.59 -1.43 -23.26
N ILE A 240 12.21 -2.23 -24.13
CA ILE A 240 11.94 -2.51 -25.56
C ILE A 240 11.82 -1.27 -26.49
N ASP A 241 12.46 -0.13 -26.21
CA ASP A 241 12.89 0.71 -27.35
C ASP A 241 14.19 0.16 -27.96
N ASP A 242 15.08 -0.41 -27.13
CA ASP A 242 16.34 -1.04 -27.57
C ASP A 242 16.15 -2.43 -28.22
N LEU A 243 15.20 -3.26 -27.75
CA LEU A 243 15.02 -4.62 -28.28
C LEU A 243 14.20 -4.68 -29.58
N ARG A 244 13.26 -3.73 -29.79
CA ARG A 244 12.37 -3.71 -30.97
C ARG A 244 13.10 -3.38 -32.27
N GLN A 245 14.22 -2.65 -32.20
CA GLN A 245 15.09 -2.47 -33.37
C GLN A 245 15.84 -3.77 -33.73
N THR A 246 16.11 -4.61 -32.73
CA THR A 246 17.04 -5.74 -32.88
C THR A 246 16.34 -7.06 -33.24
N VAL A 247 15.10 -7.29 -32.80
CA VAL A 247 14.45 -8.61 -32.96
C VAL A 247 13.08 -8.51 -33.65
N LYS A 248 13.10 -8.54 -34.98
CA LYS A 248 11.91 -8.78 -35.84
C LYS A 248 11.43 -10.24 -35.85
N LYS A 249 11.68 -11.03 -34.80
CA LYS A 249 11.33 -12.46 -34.76
C LYS A 249 10.77 -12.89 -33.41
N GLN A 250 9.51 -13.30 -33.45
CA GLN A 250 8.76 -14.00 -32.40
C GLN A 250 8.50 -13.20 -31.11
N LEU A 251 7.55 -12.27 -31.18
CA LEU A 251 7.04 -11.60 -29.98
C LEU A 251 5.90 -12.45 -29.38
N ALA A 252 6.21 -13.27 -28.37
CA ALA A 252 5.29 -13.32 -27.25
C ALA A 252 5.19 -11.88 -26.72
N GLU A 253 3.98 -11.38 -26.44
CA GLU A 253 3.81 -10.06 -25.83
C GLU A 253 4.67 -10.02 -24.56
N VAL A 254 5.61 -9.07 -24.50
CA VAL A 254 6.46 -8.93 -23.32
C VAL A 254 5.57 -8.36 -22.22
N PRO A 255 5.57 -8.99 -21.03
CA PRO A 255 4.69 -8.56 -19.96
C PRO A 255 5.05 -7.15 -19.50
N PHE A 256 4.03 -6.37 -19.15
CA PHE A 256 4.19 -5.04 -18.57
C PHE A 256 3.63 -5.01 -17.15
N VAL A 257 4.12 -4.08 -16.32
CA VAL A 257 3.68 -3.97 -14.92
C VAL A 257 2.29 -3.35 -14.86
N THR A 258 1.42 -3.97 -14.07
CA THR A 258 0.03 -3.55 -13.86
C THR A 258 -0.23 -3.05 -12.44
N SER A 259 0.63 -3.40 -11.47
CA SER A 259 0.48 -2.94 -10.09
C SER A 259 1.82 -2.88 -9.38
N ILE A 260 1.92 -1.95 -8.45
CA ILE A 260 3.05 -1.76 -7.54
C ILE A 260 2.54 -1.85 -6.10
N ALA A 261 3.40 -2.30 -5.18
CA ALA A 261 3.16 -2.21 -3.74
C ALA A 261 4.49 -2.05 -2.99
N CYS A 262 4.50 -1.19 -1.99
CA CYS A 262 5.68 -0.81 -1.21
C CYS A 262 5.41 -1.14 0.27
N GLY A 263 6.24 -2.02 0.86
CA GLY A 263 6.26 -2.27 2.31
C GLY A 263 7.32 -1.41 3.00
N SER A 264 7.70 -1.74 4.23
CA SER A 264 8.73 -0.92 4.91
C SER A 264 10.07 -0.93 4.16
N TYR A 265 10.51 -2.12 3.75
CA TYR A 265 11.84 -2.32 3.20
C TYR A 265 11.85 -3.22 1.96
N HIS A 266 10.69 -3.41 1.33
CA HIS A 266 10.55 -4.23 0.13
C HIS A 266 9.54 -3.61 -0.83
N THR A 267 9.66 -3.98 -2.09
CA THR A 267 8.76 -3.56 -3.16
C THR A 267 8.30 -4.79 -3.92
N LEU A 268 7.02 -4.84 -4.25
CA LEU A 268 6.41 -5.84 -5.12
C LEU A 268 5.85 -5.19 -6.37
N VAL A 269 5.88 -5.93 -7.48
CA VAL A 269 5.15 -5.59 -8.70
C VAL A 269 4.50 -6.82 -9.31
N SER A 270 3.33 -6.64 -9.89
CA SER A 270 2.65 -7.66 -10.70
C SER A 270 2.62 -7.24 -12.16
N THR A 271 2.62 -8.23 -13.04
CA THR A 271 2.51 -8.05 -14.49
C THR A 271 1.15 -8.49 -14.99
N ASP A 272 0.79 -8.04 -16.19
CA ASP A 272 -0.40 -8.48 -16.93
C ASP A 272 -0.43 -10.00 -17.16
N GLY A 273 0.73 -10.63 -17.33
CA GLY A 273 0.90 -12.08 -17.37
C GLY A 273 0.72 -12.80 -16.02
N GLY A 274 0.34 -12.08 -14.96
CA GLY A 274 0.13 -12.64 -13.62
C GLY A 274 1.40 -13.05 -12.88
N THR A 275 2.57 -12.61 -13.34
CA THR A 275 3.83 -12.87 -12.64
C THR A 275 4.07 -11.82 -11.57
N LEU A 276 4.44 -12.27 -10.36
CA LEU A 276 4.88 -11.42 -9.25
C LEU A 276 6.41 -11.32 -9.23
N TYR A 277 6.91 -10.11 -9.03
CA TYR A 277 8.32 -9.85 -8.72
C TYR A 277 8.41 -9.08 -7.41
N GLY A 278 9.50 -9.31 -6.68
CA GLY A 278 9.80 -8.59 -5.44
C GLY A 278 11.29 -8.43 -5.22
N TRP A 279 11.64 -7.39 -4.46
CA TRP A 279 13.01 -7.05 -4.10
C TRP A 279 13.03 -6.20 -2.81
N GLY A 280 14.22 -6.03 -2.22
CA GLY A 280 14.44 -5.39 -0.93
C GLY A 280 14.88 -6.38 0.15
N ASP A 281 14.58 -6.03 1.40
CA ASP A 281 14.87 -6.83 2.58
C ASP A 281 14.02 -8.11 2.59
N ALA A 282 14.64 -9.24 2.92
CA ALA A 282 14.01 -10.55 3.05
C ALA A 282 14.13 -11.12 4.47
N ALA A 283 14.73 -10.39 5.42
CA ALA A 283 15.06 -10.89 6.75
C ALA A 283 13.84 -11.26 7.60
N ALA A 284 12.70 -10.60 7.34
CA ALA A 284 11.42 -10.91 7.95
C ALA A 284 10.58 -11.92 7.13
N GLY A 285 11.15 -12.52 6.09
CA GLY A 285 10.47 -13.43 5.19
C GLY A 285 9.50 -12.77 4.21
N GLN A 286 9.47 -11.44 4.13
CA GLN A 286 8.53 -10.64 3.33
C GLN A 286 8.70 -10.80 1.81
N LEU A 287 9.82 -11.36 1.35
CA LEU A 287 10.03 -11.73 -0.05
C LEU A 287 9.85 -13.24 -0.31
N GLY A 288 9.46 -14.00 0.70
CA GLY A 288 9.22 -15.42 0.60
C GLY A 288 10.41 -16.28 1.02
N VAL A 289 10.11 -17.53 1.38
CA VAL A 289 11.06 -18.49 1.98
C VAL A 289 12.29 -18.78 1.11
N GLU A 290 12.20 -18.65 -0.20
CA GLU A 290 13.34 -18.92 -1.10
C GLU A 290 14.41 -17.82 -1.03
N LEU A 291 14.04 -16.64 -0.53
CA LEU A 291 14.90 -15.45 -0.50
C LEU A 291 15.47 -15.15 0.89
N VAL A 292 15.03 -15.89 1.92
CA VAL A 292 15.64 -15.84 3.26
C VAL A 292 17.03 -16.50 3.30
N SER A 293 17.42 -17.22 2.24
CA SER A 293 18.77 -17.78 2.08
C SER A 293 19.70 -16.93 1.21
N ALA A 294 19.24 -15.76 0.74
CA ALA A 294 20.08 -14.85 -0.03
C ALA A 294 21.24 -14.30 0.84
N PRO A 295 22.42 -14.01 0.25
CA PRO A 295 23.50 -13.31 0.95
C PRO A 295 22.98 -12.02 1.58
N ASP A 296 23.26 -11.82 2.87
CA ASP A 296 22.75 -10.71 3.69
C ASP A 296 21.21 -10.58 3.77
N MET A 297 20.44 -11.54 3.24
CA MET A 297 18.97 -11.49 3.15
C MET A 297 18.45 -10.21 2.47
N VAL A 298 19.19 -9.67 1.50
CA VAL A 298 18.79 -8.48 0.72
C VAL A 298 18.82 -8.81 -0.77
N VAL A 299 17.71 -8.50 -1.45
CA VAL A 299 17.51 -8.71 -2.88
C VAL A 299 17.57 -7.36 -3.58
N LEU A 300 18.66 -7.09 -4.32
CA LEU A 300 18.93 -5.75 -4.87
C LEU A 300 18.29 -5.49 -6.23
N SER A 301 17.67 -6.49 -6.85
CA SER A 301 17.06 -6.39 -8.19
C SER A 301 15.79 -7.22 -8.27
N PRO A 302 14.84 -6.84 -9.16
CA PRO A 302 13.60 -7.58 -9.37
C PRO A 302 13.79 -9.10 -9.47
N THR A 303 13.22 -9.83 -8.51
CA THR A 303 13.31 -11.29 -8.47
C THR A 303 11.92 -11.89 -8.52
N LYS A 304 11.73 -12.88 -9.40
CA LYS A 304 10.43 -13.54 -9.58
C LYS A 304 10.06 -14.30 -8.31
N LEU A 305 8.87 -14.03 -7.77
CA LEU A 305 8.31 -14.73 -6.62
C LEU A 305 7.32 -15.81 -7.08
N ARG A 306 7.29 -16.93 -6.37
CA ARG A 306 6.39 -18.06 -6.70
C ARG A 306 5.10 -17.96 -5.88
N ILE A 307 3.97 -17.81 -6.58
CA ILE A 307 2.65 -17.96 -5.99
C ILE A 307 2.10 -19.33 -6.42
N PRO A 308 1.65 -20.19 -5.48
CA PRO A 308 1.16 -21.52 -5.80
C PRO A 308 -0.29 -21.46 -6.33
N SER A 309 -0.48 -20.78 -7.45
CA SER A 309 -1.74 -20.67 -8.18
C SER A 309 -1.47 -20.59 -9.69
N SER A 310 -2.35 -21.19 -10.49
CA SER A 310 -2.37 -21.01 -11.94
C SER A 310 -3.20 -19.79 -12.38
N SER A 311 -3.91 -19.16 -11.44
CA SER A 311 -4.67 -17.93 -11.69
C SER A 311 -3.74 -16.73 -11.79
N GLY A 312 -4.05 -15.81 -12.70
CA GLY A 312 -3.41 -14.48 -12.71
C GLY A 312 -3.69 -13.71 -11.42
N LEU A 313 -2.94 -12.63 -11.21
CA LEU A 313 -3.07 -11.76 -10.04
C LEU A 313 -4.10 -10.66 -10.31
N ARG A 314 -4.95 -10.37 -9.32
CA ARG A 314 -5.91 -9.28 -9.33
C ARG A 314 -5.39 -8.06 -8.57
N SER A 315 -4.78 -8.28 -7.41
CA SER A 315 -4.19 -7.23 -6.59
C SER A 315 -3.01 -7.74 -5.78
N ILE A 316 -2.13 -6.82 -5.42
CA ILE A 316 -0.98 -7.02 -4.55
C ILE A 316 -1.02 -5.95 -3.45
N THR A 317 -0.48 -6.27 -2.28
CA THR A 317 -0.35 -5.31 -1.18
C THR A 317 0.82 -5.71 -0.28
N CYS A 318 1.44 -4.72 0.32
CA CYS A 318 2.49 -4.89 1.32
C CYS A 318 2.01 -4.30 2.65
N GLY A 319 2.29 -4.99 3.74
CA GLY A 319 2.35 -4.37 5.06
C GLY A 319 3.78 -3.96 5.37
N THR A 320 4.06 -3.63 6.63
CA THR A 320 5.42 -3.28 7.10
C THR A 320 6.42 -4.39 6.76
N PHE A 321 6.11 -5.63 7.15
CA PHE A 321 6.98 -6.81 6.93
C PHE A 321 6.21 -8.00 6.36
N THR A 322 5.07 -7.74 5.73
CA THR A 322 4.21 -8.75 5.14
C THR A 322 3.92 -8.41 3.69
N SER A 323 3.58 -9.43 2.94
CA SER A 323 3.17 -9.33 1.54
C SER A 323 1.96 -10.20 1.33
N ALA A 324 1.01 -9.70 0.54
CA ALA A 324 -0.17 -10.45 0.19
C ALA A 324 -0.58 -10.23 -1.27
N VAL A 325 -1.24 -11.24 -1.83
CA VAL A 325 -1.82 -11.16 -3.17
C VAL A 325 -3.23 -11.72 -3.17
N CYS A 326 -4.09 -11.13 -3.99
CA CYS A 326 -5.38 -11.69 -4.36
C CYS A 326 -5.33 -12.12 -5.83
N THR A 327 -5.71 -13.35 -6.12
CA THR A 327 -5.77 -13.88 -7.48
C THR A 327 -7.09 -13.51 -8.18
N GLN A 328 -7.13 -13.62 -9.50
CA GLN A 328 -8.36 -13.43 -10.28
C GLN A 328 -9.49 -14.40 -9.91
N GLN A 329 -9.17 -15.56 -9.32
CA GLN A 329 -10.13 -16.52 -8.77
C GLN A 329 -10.50 -16.25 -7.30
N GLY A 330 -10.11 -15.11 -6.73
CA GLY A 330 -10.47 -14.73 -5.35
C GLY A 330 -9.75 -15.53 -4.27
N GLN A 331 -8.62 -16.18 -4.60
CA GLN A 331 -7.73 -16.79 -3.61
C GLN A 331 -6.78 -15.73 -3.04
N ILE A 332 -6.60 -15.71 -1.72
CA ILE A 332 -5.60 -14.86 -1.05
C ILE A 332 -4.40 -15.71 -0.62
N PHE A 333 -3.21 -15.15 -0.83
CA PHE A 333 -1.96 -15.65 -0.27
C PHE A 333 -1.30 -14.55 0.57
N LEU A 334 -0.74 -14.91 1.71
CA LEU A 334 -0.08 -14.02 2.67
C LEU A 334 1.22 -14.66 3.17
N TRP A 335 2.26 -13.85 3.37
CA TRP A 335 3.54 -14.26 3.95
C TRP A 335 4.28 -13.07 4.58
N GLY A 336 5.37 -13.36 5.28
CA GLY A 336 6.18 -12.42 6.04
C GLY A 336 5.81 -12.39 7.53
N SER A 337 6.73 -11.87 8.36
CA SER A 337 6.59 -11.87 9.82
C SER A 337 6.86 -10.48 10.41
N PRO A 338 5.81 -9.76 10.85
CA PRO A 338 5.99 -8.52 11.59
C PRO A 338 6.82 -8.70 12.86
N ALA A 339 6.68 -9.84 13.54
CA ALA A 339 7.49 -10.13 14.73
C ALA A 339 8.99 -10.20 14.39
N ALA A 340 9.34 -10.91 13.30
CA ALA A 340 10.74 -11.03 12.88
C ALA A 340 11.33 -9.69 12.44
N GLY A 341 10.56 -8.89 11.68
CA GLY A 341 10.95 -7.54 11.28
C GLY A 341 11.18 -6.59 12.46
N ASN A 342 10.61 -6.90 13.63
CA ASN A 342 10.82 -6.16 14.89
C ASN A 342 11.80 -6.86 15.85
N GLY A 343 12.67 -7.74 15.33
CA GLY A 343 13.80 -8.31 16.06
C GLY A 343 13.54 -9.67 16.73
N ALA A 344 12.36 -10.27 16.58
CA ALA A 344 12.16 -11.65 16.97
C ALA A 344 12.91 -12.61 15.99
N PRO A 345 13.26 -13.83 16.41
CA PRO A 345 13.71 -14.85 15.47
C PRO A 345 12.63 -15.14 14.42
N LEU A 346 13.02 -15.28 13.16
CA LEU A 346 12.10 -15.66 12.09
C LEU A 346 11.67 -17.11 12.25
N ASP A 347 10.36 -17.34 12.38
CA ASP A 347 9.76 -18.64 12.08
C ASP A 347 9.73 -18.80 10.55
N ILE A 348 10.46 -19.79 10.02
CA ILE A 348 10.57 -20.02 8.59
C ILE A 348 9.21 -20.28 7.93
N GLU A 349 8.24 -20.78 8.70
CA GLU A 349 6.89 -20.97 8.20
C GLU A 349 6.23 -19.63 7.86
N ASP A 350 6.50 -18.54 8.60
CA ASP A 350 5.94 -17.22 8.27
C ASP A 350 6.45 -16.69 6.92
N ALA A 351 7.66 -17.09 6.50
CA ALA A 351 8.19 -16.74 5.19
C ALA A 351 7.55 -17.53 4.03
N ARG A 352 6.79 -18.60 4.29
CA ARG A 352 6.14 -19.37 3.22
C ARG A 352 4.90 -18.63 2.72
N VAL A 353 4.71 -18.64 1.40
CA VAL A 353 3.48 -18.17 0.74
C VAL A 353 2.33 -19.09 1.14
N LYS A 354 1.51 -18.66 2.10
CA LYS A 354 0.39 -19.45 2.63
C LYS A 354 -0.91 -19.02 1.99
N ARG A 355 -1.69 -19.98 1.51
CA ARG A 355 -3.07 -19.73 1.09
C ARG A 355 -3.92 -19.53 2.33
N ILE A 356 -4.68 -18.44 2.37
CA ILE A 356 -5.67 -18.21 3.43
C ILE A 356 -6.93 -19.01 3.10
N GLY A 357 -7.33 -19.88 4.03
CA GLY A 357 -8.54 -20.68 3.93
C GLY A 357 -9.80 -19.81 3.91
N MET A 358 -10.85 -20.29 3.26
CA MET A 358 -12.14 -19.60 3.17
C MET A 358 -13.29 -20.61 3.18
N LEU A 359 -14.41 -20.21 3.77
CA LEU A 359 -15.69 -20.89 3.64
C LEU A 359 -16.18 -20.79 2.18
N GLY A 360 -16.63 -21.90 1.60
CA GLY A 360 -16.85 -22.05 0.15
C GLY A 360 -17.98 -21.21 -0.48
N GLU A 361 -18.70 -20.40 0.28
CA GLU A 361 -19.79 -19.53 -0.21
C GLU A 361 -19.34 -18.08 -0.49
N PHE A 362 -18.08 -17.76 -0.22
CA PHE A 362 -17.49 -16.45 -0.41
C PHE A 362 -16.35 -16.50 -1.44
N GLU A 363 -16.01 -15.34 -1.99
CA GLU A 363 -14.74 -15.12 -2.68
C GLU A 363 -14.11 -13.81 -2.19
N PHE A 364 -12.78 -13.74 -2.12
CA PHE A 364 -12.12 -12.49 -1.78
C PHE A 364 -12.15 -11.55 -2.98
N SER A 365 -12.54 -10.29 -2.74
CA SER A 365 -12.49 -9.23 -3.73
C SER A 365 -11.21 -8.40 -3.58
N GLN A 366 -10.83 -8.05 -2.35
CA GLN A 366 -9.74 -7.12 -2.04
C GLN A 366 -9.00 -7.53 -0.75
N ILE A 367 -7.78 -7.01 -0.58
CA ILE A 367 -6.96 -7.18 0.62
C ILE A 367 -6.12 -5.93 0.87
N ALA A 368 -5.93 -5.58 2.14
CA ALA A 368 -5.01 -4.54 2.61
C ALA A 368 -4.21 -5.04 3.82
N CYS A 369 -2.96 -4.62 3.94
CA CYS A 369 -2.07 -4.98 5.04
C CYS A 369 -1.65 -3.73 5.82
N GLY A 370 -1.78 -3.79 7.14
CA GLY A 370 -1.20 -2.82 8.07
C GLY A 370 0.10 -3.37 8.69
N ALA A 371 0.55 -2.75 9.79
CA ALA A 371 1.81 -3.14 10.43
C ALA A 371 1.80 -4.55 11.03
N TYR A 372 0.69 -4.93 11.67
CA TYR A 372 0.53 -6.21 12.37
C TYR A 372 -0.81 -6.91 12.04
N HIS A 373 -1.54 -6.41 11.05
CA HIS A 373 -2.86 -6.94 10.69
C HIS A 373 -3.02 -6.95 9.16
N ALA A 374 -3.93 -7.80 8.68
CA ALA A 374 -4.40 -7.80 7.30
C ALA A 374 -5.93 -7.83 7.31
N VAL A 375 -6.55 -7.12 6.38
CA VAL A 375 -8.00 -7.08 6.20
C VAL A 375 -8.31 -7.51 4.78
N ALA A 376 -9.24 -8.45 4.62
CA ALA A 376 -9.69 -8.92 3.32
C ALA A 376 -11.20 -8.75 3.18
N LEU A 377 -11.63 -8.31 2.00
CA LEU A 377 -13.04 -8.13 1.68
C LEU A 377 -13.57 -9.35 0.96
N THR A 378 -14.76 -9.82 1.35
CA THR A 378 -15.44 -10.93 0.69
C THR A 378 -16.68 -10.46 -0.05
N LYS A 379 -16.96 -11.11 -1.18
CA LYS A 379 -18.24 -11.04 -1.88
C LYS A 379 -18.93 -12.38 -1.72
N LYS A 380 -20.23 -12.37 -1.41
CA LYS A 380 -21.04 -13.59 -1.39
C LYS A 380 -21.31 -14.04 -2.83
N LEU A 381 -21.13 -15.33 -3.09
CA LEU A 381 -21.52 -15.94 -4.35
C LEU A 381 -23.04 -16.06 -4.39
N GLU A 382 -23.69 -15.35 -5.32
CA GLU A 382 -25.11 -15.57 -5.63
C GLU A 382 -25.18 -16.76 -6.58
N TYR A 383 -25.56 -17.93 -6.06
CA TYR A 383 -25.91 -19.07 -6.89
C TYR A 383 -27.33 -18.84 -7.44
N CYS A 384 -27.46 -18.71 -8.77
CA CYS A 384 -28.75 -18.63 -9.47
C CYS A 384 -29.54 -19.93 -9.40
#